data_AF-A0A5J9V8V6-F1
#
_entry.id   AF-A0A5J9V8V6-F1
#
_cell.length_a   1.000
_cell.length_b   1.000
_cell.length_c   1.000
_cell.angle_alpha   90.00
_cell.angle_beta   90.00
_cell.angle_gamma   90.00
#
_symmetry.space_group_name_H-M   'P 1'
#
loop_
_entity.id
_entity.type
_entity.pdbx_description
1 polymer ?
#
loop_
_entity_poly.entity_id
_entity_poly.type
_entity_poly.pdbx_seq_one_letter_code
_entity_poly.pdbx_strand_id
1 'polypeptide(L)'
;MSTRDGQIQLSADFLAGNWPRPDEARMAVTGLLFHEVARVWQYDGEGHASTALLDGIDDLVRLRGGYQPEDWVQPGQGGRWDEKGYGVTARFLEHLEKQRPGLVAAMNVGLKTQVPNGGIDLFKRITGKSVAELWAQYKAAYAA
;
A
#
# COMPACT_ATOMS: atom_id res chain seq x y z
N MET A 1 3.68 -13.06 -6.13
CA MET A 1 3.46 -13.65 -4.80
C MET A 1 1.99 -13.43 -4.47
N SER A 2 1.39 -14.30 -3.66
CA SER A 2 0.01 -14.09 -3.21
C SER A 2 -0.22 -14.71 -1.85
N THR A 3 -0.99 -14.03 -1.01
CA THR A 3 -1.59 -14.60 0.19
C THR A 3 -2.99 -15.12 -0.12
N ARG A 4 -3.21 -16.41 0.12
CA ARG A 4 -4.52 -17.06 -0.06
C ARG A 4 -4.65 -18.24 0.91
N ASP A 5 -5.81 -18.39 1.53
CA ASP A 5 -6.15 -19.55 2.39
C ASP A 5 -5.10 -19.80 3.49
N GLY A 6 -4.55 -18.72 4.07
CA GLY A 6 -3.51 -18.80 5.11
C GLY A 6 -2.12 -19.19 4.61
N GLN A 7 -1.89 -19.18 3.30
CA GLN A 7 -0.61 -19.51 2.69
C GLN A 7 -0.05 -18.32 1.91
N ILE A 8 1.27 -18.13 1.98
CA ILE A 8 2.02 -17.25 1.09
C ILE A 8 2.63 -18.12 -0.01
N GLN A 9 2.23 -17.87 -1.26
CA GLN A 9 2.70 -18.63 -2.41
C GLN A 9 3.65 -17.78 -3.27
N LEU A 10 4.78 -18.39 -3.65
CA LEU A 10 5.85 -17.74 -4.40
C LEU A 10 6.31 -18.65 -5.54
N SER A 11 6.32 -18.12 -6.77
CA SER A 11 6.82 -18.84 -7.94
C SER A 11 8.34 -18.73 -8.02
N ALA A 12 9.02 -19.88 -8.05
CA ALA A 12 10.46 -19.96 -8.26
C ALA A 12 10.87 -19.44 -9.64
N ASP A 13 10.10 -19.77 -10.69
CA ASP A 13 10.34 -19.29 -12.05
C ASP A 13 10.23 -17.77 -12.14
N PHE A 14 9.24 -17.19 -11.46
CA PHE A 14 9.09 -15.73 -11.38
C PHE A 14 10.30 -15.06 -10.72
N LEU A 15 10.80 -15.63 -9.61
CA LEU A 15 12.00 -15.09 -8.95
C LEU A 15 13.22 -15.19 -9.85
N ALA A 16 13.48 -16.36 -10.44
CA ALA A 16 14.62 -16.58 -11.31
C ALA A 16 14.61 -15.67 -12.55
N GLY A 17 13.42 -15.37 -13.08
CA GLY A 17 13.24 -14.49 -14.24
C GLY A 17 13.40 -13.00 -13.96
N ASN A 18 13.11 -12.53 -12.73
CA ASN A 18 13.14 -11.10 -12.38
C ASN A 18 14.36 -10.69 -11.54
N TRP A 19 14.88 -11.59 -10.71
CA TRP A 19 15.99 -11.34 -9.80
C TRP A 19 16.96 -12.53 -9.82
N PRO A 20 17.75 -12.67 -10.90
CA PRO A 20 18.64 -13.82 -11.07
C PRO A 20 19.82 -13.82 -10.10
N ARG A 21 20.15 -12.67 -9.49
CA ARG A 21 21.24 -12.58 -8.51
C ARG A 21 20.74 -12.87 -7.08
N PRO A 22 21.47 -13.65 -6.27
CA PRO A 22 21.02 -14.03 -4.92
C PRO A 22 20.71 -12.86 -3.98
N ASP A 23 21.47 -11.76 -4.08
CA ASP A 23 21.28 -10.53 -3.31
C ASP A 23 20.00 -9.80 -3.71
N GLU A 24 19.75 -9.65 -5.01
CA GLU A 24 18.50 -9.09 -5.54
C GLU A 24 17.30 -9.95 -5.12
N ALA A 25 17.40 -11.27 -5.29
CA ALA A 25 16.35 -12.21 -4.92
C ALA A 25 16.04 -12.11 -3.42
N ARG A 26 17.07 -12.02 -2.57
CA ARG A 26 16.89 -11.86 -1.12
C ARG A 26 16.15 -10.55 -0.79
N MET A 27 16.52 -9.43 -1.41
CA MET A 27 15.84 -8.15 -1.21
C MET A 27 14.38 -8.21 -1.67
N ALA A 28 14.15 -8.74 -2.87
CA ALA A 28 12.82 -8.87 -3.46
C ALA A 28 11.91 -9.77 -2.64
N VAL A 29 12.38 -10.98 -2.28
CA VAL A 29 11.62 -11.93 -1.46
C VAL A 29 11.32 -11.34 -0.09
N THR A 30 12.29 -10.68 0.55
CA THR A 30 12.06 -10.04 1.85
C THR A 30 11.01 -8.95 1.74
N GLY A 31 11.09 -8.07 0.74
CA GLY A 31 10.08 -7.03 0.52
C GLY A 31 8.69 -7.59 0.22
N LEU A 32 8.60 -8.63 -0.59
CA LEU A 32 7.34 -9.32 -0.87
C LEU A 32 6.77 -9.98 0.39
N LEU A 33 7.59 -10.56 1.26
CA LEU A 33 7.12 -11.08 2.56
C LEU A 33 6.53 -9.99 3.45
N PHE A 34 7.11 -8.77 3.47
CA PHE A 34 6.51 -7.64 4.19
C PHE A 34 5.14 -7.26 3.62
N HIS A 35 5.01 -7.24 2.29
CA HIS A 35 3.73 -6.98 1.61
C HIS A 35 2.68 -8.05 1.97
N GLU A 36 3.03 -9.33 1.87
CA GLU A 36 2.08 -10.41 2.14
C GLU A 36 1.72 -10.55 3.62
N VAL A 37 2.65 -10.30 4.54
CA VAL A 37 2.35 -10.31 5.99
C VAL A 37 1.37 -9.17 6.34
N ALA A 38 1.44 -8.03 5.66
CA ALA A 38 0.46 -6.95 5.86
C ALA A 38 -0.97 -7.43 5.57
N ARG A 39 -1.17 -8.18 4.48
CA ARG A 39 -2.46 -8.78 4.11
C ARG A 39 -3.05 -9.69 5.18
N VAL A 40 -2.22 -10.37 5.96
CA VAL A 40 -2.69 -11.24 7.07
C VAL A 40 -3.37 -10.44 8.17
N TRP A 41 -2.91 -9.22 8.43
CA TRP A 41 -3.44 -8.34 9.48
C TRP A 41 -4.48 -7.34 8.98
N GLN A 42 -4.48 -7.10 7.68
CA GLN A 42 -5.43 -6.23 7.01
C GLN A 42 -6.79 -6.90 6.89
N TYR A 43 -7.85 -6.16 7.19
CA TYR A 43 -9.22 -6.58 6.94
C TYR A 43 -9.65 -6.08 5.57
N ASP A 44 -10.06 -6.99 4.69
CA ASP A 44 -10.39 -6.71 3.29
C ASP A 44 -11.82 -6.20 3.07
N GLY A 45 -12.58 -5.98 4.15
CA GLY A 45 -13.96 -5.52 4.06
C GLY A 45 -14.91 -6.60 3.55
N GLU A 46 -14.67 -7.88 3.87
CA GLU A 46 -15.40 -9.02 3.31
C GLU A 46 -15.27 -9.09 1.78
N GLY A 47 -14.10 -8.72 1.27
CA GLY A 47 -13.81 -8.64 -0.17
C GLY A 47 -14.42 -7.43 -0.89
N HIS A 48 -15.01 -6.47 -0.16
CA HIS A 48 -15.63 -5.27 -0.76
C HIS A 48 -14.72 -4.04 -0.77
N ALA A 49 -13.56 -4.07 -0.11
CA ALA A 49 -12.65 -2.93 -0.10
C ALA A 49 -11.98 -2.72 -1.46
N SER A 50 -11.59 -1.47 -1.73
CA SER A 50 -10.85 -1.11 -2.94
C SER A 50 -9.51 -1.82 -2.96
N THR A 51 -9.25 -2.58 -4.03
CA THR A 51 -7.96 -3.26 -4.24
C THR A 51 -6.79 -2.28 -4.20
N ALA A 52 -6.95 -1.07 -4.73
CA ALA A 52 -5.90 -0.05 -4.68
C ALA A 52 -5.58 0.41 -3.24
N LEU A 53 -6.60 0.50 -2.37
CA LEU A 53 -6.40 0.82 -0.96
C LEU A 53 -5.70 -0.33 -0.23
N LEU A 54 -6.16 -1.57 -0.46
CA LEU A 54 -5.58 -2.76 0.17
C LEU A 54 -4.11 -2.93 -0.23
N ASP A 55 -3.84 -2.99 -1.53
CA ASP A 55 -2.48 -3.13 -2.09
C ASP A 55 -1.57 -1.97 -1.64
N GLY A 56 -2.12 -0.75 -1.54
CA GLY A 56 -1.37 0.42 -1.08
C GLY A 56 -0.93 0.34 0.38
N ILE A 57 -1.76 -0.23 1.26
CA ILE A 57 -1.41 -0.47 2.67
C ILE A 57 -0.35 -1.58 2.76
N ASP A 58 -0.46 -2.62 1.95
CA ASP A 58 0.55 -3.70 1.91
C ASP A 58 1.91 -3.16 1.47
N ASP A 59 1.92 -2.36 0.41
CA ASP A 59 3.11 -1.68 -0.09
C ASP A 59 3.65 -0.62 0.87
N LEU A 60 2.80 0.00 1.72
CA LEU A 60 3.27 0.89 2.78
C LEU A 60 4.08 0.13 3.84
N VAL A 61 3.66 -1.08 4.22
CA VAL A 61 4.42 -1.90 5.17
C VAL A 61 5.77 -2.31 4.58
N ARG A 62 5.78 -2.73 3.31
CA ARG A 62 7.00 -2.99 2.56
C ARG A 62 7.93 -1.76 2.49
N LEU A 63 7.35 -0.60 2.21
CA LEU A 63 8.08 0.66 2.15
C LEU A 63 8.73 1.02 3.50
N ARG A 64 7.97 0.90 4.60
CA ARG A 64 8.48 1.17 5.95
C ARG A 64 9.53 0.17 6.41
N GLY A 65 9.50 -1.05 5.88
CA GLY A 65 10.57 -2.03 6.05
C GLY A 65 11.86 -1.68 5.31
N GLY A 66 11.85 -0.67 4.43
CA GLY A 66 13.00 -0.30 3.60
C GLY A 66 13.24 -1.23 2.41
N TYR A 67 12.21 -1.98 1.98
CA TYR A 67 12.30 -2.98 0.91
C TYR A 67 11.52 -2.57 -0.34
N GLN A 68 11.34 -1.27 -0.58
CA GLN A 68 10.82 -0.79 -1.85
C GLN A 68 11.79 -1.12 -3.00
N PRO A 69 11.29 -1.54 -4.18
CA PRO A 69 12.06 -1.58 -5.41
C PRO A 69 12.69 -0.22 -5.76
N GLU A 70 13.83 -0.24 -6.45
CA GLU A 70 14.55 0.96 -6.87
C GLU A 70 13.77 1.80 -7.90
N ASP A 71 12.92 1.16 -8.70
CA ASP A 71 12.11 1.78 -9.74
C ASP A 71 10.77 2.35 -9.24
N TRP A 72 10.51 2.26 -7.93
CA TRP A 72 9.33 2.89 -7.33
C TRP A 72 9.41 4.41 -7.43
N VAL A 73 8.22 5.00 -7.53
CA VAL A 73 8.11 6.46 -7.61
C VAL A 73 8.64 7.14 -6.35
N GLN A 74 9.17 8.34 -6.54
CA GLN A 74 9.56 9.23 -5.45
C GLN A 74 8.32 9.90 -4.83
N PRO A 75 8.41 10.40 -3.58
CA PRO A 75 7.34 11.20 -3.00
C PRO A 75 6.92 12.35 -3.92
N GLY A 76 5.62 12.56 -4.05
CA GLY A 76 5.01 13.55 -4.94
C GLY A 76 4.83 13.12 -6.38
N GLN A 77 5.43 12.01 -6.85
CA GLN A 77 5.23 11.49 -8.19
C GLN A 77 3.93 10.67 -8.30
N GLY A 78 3.60 10.27 -9.53
CA GLY A 78 2.34 9.60 -9.88
C GLY A 78 1.23 10.54 -10.33
N GLY A 79 0.29 10.00 -11.11
CA GLY A 79 -0.84 10.73 -11.69
C GLY A 79 -2.09 10.70 -10.82
N ARG A 80 -2.37 9.56 -10.19
CA ARG A 80 -3.55 9.37 -9.34
C ARG A 80 -3.23 8.53 -8.10
N TRP A 81 -3.89 8.82 -6.99
CA TRP A 81 -3.60 8.17 -5.70
C TRP A 81 -3.78 6.64 -5.71
N ASP A 82 -4.71 6.14 -6.54
CA ASP A 82 -5.09 4.72 -6.70
C ASP A 82 -4.54 4.10 -7.99
N GLU A 83 -3.53 4.71 -8.61
CA GLU A 83 -2.87 4.08 -9.76
C GLU A 83 -2.13 2.81 -9.33
N LYS A 84 -2.26 1.76 -10.15
CA LYS A 84 -1.72 0.45 -9.79
C LYS A 84 -0.21 0.40 -10.01
N GLY A 85 0.50 -0.15 -9.04
CA GLY A 85 1.93 -0.40 -9.11
C GLY A 85 2.81 0.80 -8.73
N TYR A 86 4.12 0.56 -8.72
CA TYR A 86 5.18 1.56 -8.48
C TYR A 86 5.13 2.32 -7.15
N GLY A 87 4.39 1.83 -6.15
CA GLY A 87 4.39 2.37 -4.80
C GLY A 87 3.67 3.71 -4.62
N VAL A 88 2.86 4.15 -5.59
CA VAL A 88 2.23 5.48 -5.57
C VAL A 88 1.27 5.62 -4.39
N THR A 89 0.34 4.66 -4.23
CA THR A 89 -0.58 4.63 -3.09
C THR A 89 0.18 4.54 -1.76
N ALA A 90 1.23 3.73 -1.70
CA ALA A 90 2.04 3.57 -0.49
C ALA A 90 2.72 4.88 -0.07
N ARG A 91 3.29 5.63 -1.01
CA ARG A 91 3.89 6.96 -0.76
C ARG A 91 2.86 7.98 -0.30
N PHE A 92 1.67 7.95 -0.90
CA PHE A 92 0.57 8.79 -0.48
C PHE A 92 0.13 8.49 0.96
N LEU A 93 -0.10 7.22 1.27
CA LEU A 93 -0.47 6.78 2.62
C LEU A 93 0.66 7.08 3.63
N GLU A 94 1.92 6.93 3.24
CA GLU A 94 3.07 7.30 4.08
C GLU A 94 3.04 8.79 4.46
N HIS A 95 2.73 9.67 3.52
CA HIS A 95 2.58 11.11 3.78
C HIS A 95 1.43 11.40 4.73
N LEU A 96 0.26 10.78 4.52
CA LEU A 96 -0.89 10.96 5.40
C LEU A 96 -0.63 10.45 6.81
N GLU A 97 0.06 9.32 6.94
CA GLU A 97 0.43 8.72 8.22
C GLU A 97 1.46 9.58 8.98
N LYS A 98 2.32 10.34 8.28
CA LYS A 98 3.21 11.36 8.90
C LYS A 98 2.43 12.56 9.45
N GLN A 99 1.37 12.98 8.75
CA GLN A 99 0.50 14.08 9.21
C GLN A 99 -0.46 13.66 10.31
N ARG A 100 -0.93 12.41 10.28
CA ARG A 100 -1.83 11.82 11.25
C ARG A 100 -1.38 10.39 11.57
N PRO A 101 -0.50 10.22 12.57
CA PRO A 101 -0.11 8.89 13.03
C PRO A 101 -1.31 8.05 13.44
N GLY A 102 -1.34 6.78 13.01
CA GLY A 102 -2.43 5.84 13.25
C GLY A 102 -3.57 5.89 12.22
N LEU A 103 -3.46 6.68 11.15
CA LEU A 103 -4.47 6.78 10.10
C LEU A 103 -4.73 5.44 9.42
N VAL A 104 -3.68 4.69 9.04
CA VAL A 104 -3.83 3.39 8.38
C VAL A 104 -4.41 2.34 9.33
N ALA A 105 -4.03 2.38 10.61
CA ALA A 105 -4.64 1.52 11.63
C ALA A 105 -6.14 1.81 11.79
N ALA A 106 -6.52 3.09 11.81
CA ALA A 106 -7.92 3.50 11.87
C ALA A 106 -8.69 3.11 10.60
N MET A 107 -8.07 3.16 9.42
CA MET A 107 -8.66 2.64 8.18
C MET A 107 -8.92 1.14 8.29
N ASN A 108 -7.95 0.35 8.77
CA ASN A 108 -8.11 -1.10 8.93
C ASN A 108 -9.26 -1.46 9.88
N VAL A 109 -9.40 -0.72 11.00
CA VAL A 109 -10.56 -0.87 11.90
C VAL A 109 -11.85 -0.43 11.21
N GLY A 110 -11.81 0.65 10.43
CA GLY A 110 -12.95 1.15 9.66
C GLY A 110 -13.53 0.09 8.73
N LEU A 111 -12.66 -0.61 7.98
CA LEU A 111 -13.05 -1.67 7.04
C LEU A 111 -13.81 -2.82 7.72
N LYS A 112 -13.59 -3.09 9.02
CA LYS A 112 -14.35 -4.10 9.80
C LYS A 112 -15.80 -3.72 10.06
N THR A 113 -16.11 -2.43 10.02
CA THR A 113 -17.42 -1.90 10.42
C THR A 113 -18.21 -1.35 9.24
N GLN A 114 -17.50 -0.81 8.25
CA GLN A 114 -18.07 -0.06 7.14
C GLN A 114 -17.15 -0.14 5.92
N VAL A 115 -17.71 -0.51 4.76
CA VAL A 115 -17.00 -0.50 3.48
C VAL A 115 -17.73 0.33 2.41
N PRO A 116 -18.29 1.52 2.73
CA PRO A 116 -18.91 2.36 1.71
C PRO A 116 -17.84 2.78 0.69
N ASN A 117 -18.20 2.74 -0.60
CA ASN A 117 -17.33 3.13 -1.70
C ASN A 117 -15.94 2.45 -1.65
N GLY A 118 -15.90 1.15 -1.32
CA GLY A 118 -14.64 0.39 -1.20
C GLY A 118 -13.72 0.87 -0.07
N GLY A 119 -14.25 1.54 0.95
CA GLY A 119 -13.46 2.10 2.05
C GLY A 119 -12.87 3.48 1.74
N ILE A 120 -13.07 4.04 0.54
CA ILE A 120 -12.54 5.37 0.16
C ILE A 120 -13.14 6.48 1.03
N ASP A 121 -14.38 6.32 1.51
CA ASP A 121 -15.01 7.32 2.37
C ASP A 121 -14.34 7.39 3.76
N LEU A 122 -13.54 6.38 4.15
CA LEU A 122 -12.77 6.41 5.38
C LEU A 122 -11.75 7.55 5.40
N PHE A 123 -11.20 7.96 4.25
CA PHE A 123 -10.34 9.14 4.17
C PHE A 123 -11.07 10.37 4.74
N LYS A 124 -12.31 10.62 4.30
CA LYS A 124 -13.12 11.75 4.76
C LYS A 124 -13.59 11.56 6.19
N ARG A 125 -14.03 10.36 6.56
CA ARG A 125 -14.50 10.08 7.93
C ARG A 125 -13.40 10.28 8.97
N ILE A 126 -12.16 9.87 8.65
CA ILE A 126 -11.03 9.96 9.57
C ILE A 126 -10.44 11.36 9.57
N THR A 127 -10.20 11.95 8.38
CA THR A 127 -9.43 13.21 8.25
C THR A 127 -10.28 14.47 8.15
N GLY A 128 -11.59 14.33 7.88
CA GLY A 128 -12.47 15.44 7.51
C GLY A 128 -12.37 15.87 6.03
N LYS A 129 -11.44 15.30 5.25
CA LYS A 129 -11.17 15.69 3.86
C LYS A 129 -11.37 14.52 2.90
N SER A 130 -11.92 14.80 1.73
CA SER A 130 -12.01 13.81 0.65
C SER A 130 -10.62 13.34 0.19
N VAL A 131 -10.56 12.13 -0.37
CA VAL A 131 -9.30 11.60 -0.93
C VAL A 131 -8.71 12.53 -2.01
N ALA A 132 -9.56 13.22 -2.77
CA ALA A 132 -9.13 14.18 -3.79
C ALA A 132 -8.44 15.41 -3.18
N GLU A 133 -8.98 15.97 -2.09
CA GLU A 133 -8.37 17.09 -1.36
C GLU A 133 -7.03 16.68 -0.73
N LEU A 134 -6.97 15.48 -0.15
CA LEU A 134 -5.75 14.92 0.42
C LEU A 134 -4.68 14.68 -0.65
N TRP A 135 -5.07 14.14 -1.81
CA TRP A 135 -4.17 13.93 -2.94
C TRP A 135 -3.62 15.26 -3.47
N ALA A 136 -4.47 16.28 -3.63
CA ALA A 136 -4.03 17.61 -4.04
C ALA A 136 -3.03 18.21 -3.03
N GLN A 137 -3.26 18.03 -1.72
CA GLN A 137 -2.33 18.47 -0.67
C GLN A 137 -1.00 17.73 -0.73
N TYR A 138 -1.03 16.41 -0.95
CA TYR A 138 0.17 15.62 -1.17
C TYR A 138 0.96 16.13 -2.37
N LYS A 139 0.32 16.34 -3.52
CA LYS A 139 0.98 16.88 -4.72
C LYS A 139 1.57 18.27 -4.47
N ALA A 140 0.85 19.14 -3.78
CA ALA A 140 1.34 20.48 -3.44
C ALA A 140 2.54 20.44 -2.48
N ALA A 141 2.58 19.51 -1.53
CA ALA A 141 3.69 19.36 -0.58
C ALA A 141 5.02 18.95 -1.24
N TYR A 142 4.98 18.41 -2.47
CA TYR A 142 6.14 17.97 -3.23
C TYR A 142 6.27 18.69 -4.59
N ALA A 143 5.48 19.74 -4.81
CA ALA A 143 5.66 20.64 -5.94
C ALA A 143 6.83 21.57 -5.63
N ALA A 144 8.05 21.12 -6.00
CA ALA A 144 9.25 21.94 -6.03
C ALA A 144 9.36 22.67 -7.37
#